data_AF-A0A1C5K3R1-F1
#
_entry.id   AF-A0A1C5K3R1-F1
#
_cell.length_a   1.000
_cell.length_b   1.000
_cell.length_c   1.000
_cell.angle_alpha   90.00
_cell.angle_beta   90.00
_cell.angle_gamma   90.00
#
_symmetry.space_group_name_H-M   'P 1'
#
loop_
_entity.id
_entity.type
_entity.pdbx_description
1 polymer ?
#
loop_
_entity_poly.entity_id
_entity_poly.type
_entity_poly.pdbx_seq_one_letter_code
_entity_poly.pdbx_strand_id
1 'polypeptide(L)'
;MGVNAKRRIGTALIGLGALAGSVLAASPAQAAPDGWVYVVIGNWNCPNGGTITQITGAVWTTWTYRQMWSGGDAGDNIIYPKVELKVSNTFDGRAFCAKGTASQWINVYRDFTPSYTKQTIWL
;
A
#
# COMPACT_ATOMS: atom_id res chain seq x y z
N MET A 1 -27.22 55.56 -31.27
CA MET A 1 -28.52 54.86 -31.24
C MET A 1 -28.91 54.54 -32.68
N GLY A 2 -29.23 53.26 -32.98
CA GLY A 2 -29.94 52.85 -34.19
C GLY A 2 -29.09 52.27 -35.33
N VAL A 3 -28.73 50.98 -35.26
CA VAL A 3 -28.45 50.18 -36.47
C VAL A 3 -29.74 49.50 -36.90
N ASN A 4 -30.25 49.90 -38.07
CA ASN A 4 -31.28 49.19 -38.83
C ASN A 4 -30.58 48.34 -39.90
N ALA A 5 -30.86 47.04 -39.97
CA ALA A 5 -30.72 46.29 -41.23
C ALA A 5 -31.62 45.05 -41.21
N LYS A 6 -32.52 44.99 -42.20
CA LYS A 6 -33.53 43.95 -42.41
C LYS A 6 -32.94 42.76 -43.20
N ARG A 7 -33.23 41.54 -42.71
CA ARG A 7 -33.77 40.35 -43.42
C ARG A 7 -33.10 39.91 -44.75
N ARG A 8 -32.57 38.67 -44.80
CA ARG A 8 -33.09 37.52 -45.60
C ARG A 8 -32.09 36.34 -45.72
N ILE A 9 -32.60 35.15 -45.36
CA ILE A 9 -32.56 33.83 -46.06
C ILE A 9 -31.20 33.19 -46.39
N GLY A 10 -31.02 31.95 -45.91
CA GLY A 10 -30.07 30.99 -46.49
C GLY A 10 -30.03 29.67 -45.71
N THR A 11 -30.97 28.77 -45.99
CA THR A 11 -31.01 27.38 -45.46
C THR A 11 -29.94 26.52 -46.13
N ALA A 12 -29.09 25.85 -45.35
CA ALA A 12 -28.32 24.65 -45.71
C ALA A 12 -27.67 24.13 -44.42
N LEU A 13 -27.54 22.85 -44.10
CA LEU A 13 -28.01 21.56 -44.60
C LEU A 13 -27.70 20.59 -43.44
N ILE A 14 -28.50 19.55 -43.31
CA ILE A 14 -28.39 18.53 -42.28
C ILE A 14 -27.02 17.86 -42.33
N GLY A 15 -26.30 17.88 -41.21
CA GLY A 15 -25.12 17.04 -40.96
C GLY A 15 -25.33 16.26 -39.67
N LEU A 16 -25.96 15.08 -39.78
CA LEU A 16 -25.96 14.05 -38.75
C LEU A 16 -24.51 13.62 -38.51
N GLY A 17 -23.89 14.17 -37.46
CA GLY A 17 -22.66 13.67 -36.88
C GLY A 17 -22.93 13.32 -35.43
N ALA A 18 -23.61 12.19 -35.19
CA ALA A 18 -23.74 11.62 -33.86
C ALA A 18 -22.36 11.15 -33.39
N LEU A 19 -21.57 12.07 -32.83
CA LEU A 19 -20.52 11.68 -31.91
C LEU A 19 -21.22 11.34 -30.60
N ALA A 20 -21.77 10.12 -30.56
CA ALA A 20 -22.00 9.41 -29.31
C ALA A 20 -20.63 9.13 -28.68
N GLY A 21 -20.01 10.18 -28.16
CA GLY A 21 -18.88 10.07 -27.25
C GLY A 21 -19.43 9.42 -25.99
N SER A 22 -19.39 8.10 -25.94
CA SER A 22 -19.54 7.34 -24.72
C SER A 22 -18.57 7.93 -23.71
N VAL A 23 -19.11 8.72 -22.78
CA VAL A 23 -18.42 9.09 -21.56
C VAL A 23 -18.19 7.77 -20.85
N LEU A 24 -17.04 7.14 -21.11
CA LEU A 24 -16.54 6.06 -20.28
C LEU A 24 -16.35 6.71 -18.92
N ALA A 25 -17.38 6.63 -18.08
CA ALA A 25 -17.28 6.98 -16.68
C ALA A 25 -16.13 6.13 -16.14
N ALA A 26 -14.98 6.76 -15.90
CA ALA A 26 -13.87 6.11 -15.25
C ALA A 26 -14.43 5.56 -13.94
N SER A 27 -14.50 4.24 -13.82
CA SER A 27 -14.90 3.59 -12.56
C SER A 27 -14.03 4.19 -11.46
N PRO A 28 -14.61 4.62 -10.32
CA PRO A 28 -13.83 5.24 -9.27
C PRO A 28 -12.73 4.27 -8.87
N ALA A 29 -11.48 4.72 -8.91
CA ALA A 29 -10.35 3.96 -8.41
C ALA A 29 -10.63 3.66 -6.93
N GLN A 30 -10.96 2.42 -6.62
CA GLN A 30 -11.21 1.98 -5.25
C GLN A 30 -9.86 1.83 -4.58
N ALA A 31 -9.56 2.71 -3.63
CA ALA A 31 -8.41 2.58 -2.76
C ALA A 31 -8.44 1.21 -2.09
N ALA A 32 -7.29 0.53 -2.05
CA ALA A 32 -7.19 -0.74 -1.37
C ALA A 32 -7.52 -0.53 0.13
N PRO A 33 -8.31 -1.43 0.74
CA PRO A 33 -8.70 -1.25 2.13
C PRO A 33 -7.50 -1.48 3.05
N ASP A 34 -7.38 -0.66 4.08
CA ASP A 34 -6.41 -0.88 5.15
C ASP A 34 -6.84 -2.08 6.04
N GLY A 35 -5.87 -2.78 6.63
CA GLY A 35 -6.09 -3.87 7.58
C GLY A 35 -4.98 -3.94 8.62
N TRP A 36 -5.13 -4.81 9.62
CA TRP A 36 -4.09 -5.11 10.60
C TRP A 36 -3.67 -6.56 10.43
N VAL A 37 -2.37 -6.87 10.47
CA VAL A 37 -1.86 -8.23 10.25
C VAL A 37 -0.81 -8.57 11.28
N TYR A 38 -0.63 -9.86 11.53
CA TYR A 38 0.48 -10.36 12.34
C TYR A 38 1.69 -10.56 11.44
N VAL A 39 2.79 -9.86 11.72
CA VAL A 39 4.06 -10.08 11.03
C VAL A 39 5.01 -10.75 12.02
N VAL A 40 5.43 -11.97 11.70
CA VAL A 40 6.33 -12.77 12.51
C VAL A 40 7.68 -12.82 11.82
N ILE A 41 8.73 -12.32 12.47
CA ILE A 41 10.09 -12.47 11.95
C ILE A 41 10.60 -13.82 12.43
N GLY A 42 10.88 -14.72 11.50
CA GLY A 42 11.30 -16.06 11.83
C GLY A 42 12.70 -16.10 12.45
N ASN A 43 12.88 -16.95 13.47
CA ASN A 43 14.18 -17.17 14.12
C ASN A 43 15.26 -17.67 13.14
N TRP A 44 14.87 -18.21 11.98
CA TRP A 44 15.78 -18.57 10.89
C TRP A 44 16.55 -17.37 10.31
N ASN A 45 16.11 -16.14 10.57
CA ASN A 45 16.85 -14.94 10.19
C ASN A 45 18.09 -14.70 11.09
N CYS A 46 18.21 -15.37 12.24
CA CYS A 46 19.38 -15.22 13.12
C CYS A 46 20.59 -16.02 12.57
N PRO A 47 21.68 -15.35 12.14
CA PRO A 47 22.75 -15.99 11.37
C PRO A 47 23.52 -17.08 12.14
N ASN A 48 23.56 -16.97 13.47
CA ASN A 48 24.22 -17.94 14.35
C ASN A 48 23.19 -18.81 15.11
N GLY A 49 21.94 -18.83 14.65
CA GLY A 49 20.80 -19.34 15.41
C GLY A 49 20.43 -18.44 16.60
N GLY A 50 19.54 -18.94 17.46
CA GLY A 50 18.98 -18.18 18.58
C GLY A 50 17.51 -17.84 18.36
N THR A 51 17.03 -16.87 19.13
CA THR A 51 15.64 -16.39 19.06
C THR A 51 15.60 -14.90 18.88
N ILE A 52 14.66 -14.43 18.06
CA ILE A 52 14.33 -13.02 17.98
C ILE A 52 13.53 -12.66 19.23
N THR A 53 13.94 -11.60 19.91
CA THR A 53 13.28 -11.12 21.15
C THR A 53 12.86 -9.67 21.08
N GLN A 54 13.24 -8.95 20.02
CA GLN A 54 12.79 -7.59 19.77
C GLN A 54 12.70 -7.34 18.27
N ILE A 55 11.74 -6.52 17.86
CA ILE A 55 11.56 -6.04 16.50
C ILE A 55 11.38 -4.53 16.56
N THR A 56 11.99 -3.80 15.63
CA THR A 56 11.69 -2.38 15.42
C THR A 56 11.75 -2.04 13.94
N GLY A 57 10.90 -1.13 13.48
CA GLY A 57 10.93 -0.73 12.08
C GLY A 57 9.66 -0.02 11.66
N ALA A 58 9.43 -0.02 10.36
CA ALA A 58 8.25 0.56 9.74
C ALA A 58 7.69 -0.37 8.66
N VAL A 59 6.40 -0.22 8.39
CA VAL A 59 5.73 -0.79 7.23
C VAL A 59 5.29 0.32 6.31
N TRP A 60 5.61 0.19 5.03
CA TRP A 60 5.28 1.13 3.98
C TRP A 60 4.44 0.45 2.92
N THR A 61 3.46 1.13 2.33
CA THR A 61 2.87 0.66 1.08
C THR A 61 3.85 0.93 -0.05
N THR A 62 4.23 -0.09 -0.83
CA THR A 62 5.25 0.02 -1.89
C THR A 62 4.83 0.99 -3.00
N TRP A 63 3.54 1.02 -3.36
CA TRP A 63 3.02 1.82 -4.47
C TRP A 63 2.87 3.31 -4.15
N THR A 64 2.46 3.64 -2.93
CA THR A 64 2.15 5.02 -2.52
C THR A 64 3.24 5.63 -1.64
N TYR A 65 4.25 4.83 -1.26
CA TYR A 65 5.31 5.18 -0.32
C TYR A 65 4.76 5.78 1.00
N ARG A 66 3.55 5.34 1.37
CA ARG A 66 2.84 5.77 2.57
C ARG A 66 3.28 4.91 3.74
N GLN A 67 3.72 5.54 4.83
CA GLN A 67 3.96 4.81 6.08
C GLN A 67 2.63 4.36 6.67
N MET A 68 2.48 3.05 6.84
CA MET A 68 1.29 2.43 7.40
C MET A 68 1.46 2.15 8.89
N TRP A 69 2.69 1.87 9.31
CA TRP A 69 3.05 1.60 10.68
C TRP A 69 4.51 1.94 10.94
N SER A 70 4.82 2.32 12.18
CA SER A 70 6.18 2.46 12.69
C SER A 70 6.15 2.15 14.18
N GLY A 71 7.15 1.44 14.68
CA GLY A 71 7.22 1.10 16.10
C GLY A 71 8.22 0.00 16.41
N GLY A 72 8.02 -0.64 17.55
CA GLY A 72 8.75 -1.82 17.94
C GLY A 72 8.01 -2.63 18.97
N ASP A 73 8.38 -3.90 19.04
CA ASP A 73 7.97 -4.83 20.08
C ASP A 73 9.23 -5.37 20.77
N ALA A 74 9.16 -5.47 22.09
CA ALA A 74 10.19 -6.09 22.90
C ALA A 74 9.55 -7.18 23.75
N GLY A 75 9.99 -8.42 23.53
CA GLY A 75 9.50 -9.58 24.25
C GLY A 75 9.37 -10.81 23.35
N ASP A 76 9.07 -10.61 22.07
CA ASP A 76 8.87 -11.72 21.14
C ASP A 76 9.34 -11.39 19.71
N ASN A 77 8.90 -12.22 18.76
CA ASN A 77 9.23 -12.12 17.34
C ASN A 77 8.02 -11.78 16.46
N ILE A 78 6.99 -11.15 17.02
CA ILE A 78 5.75 -10.80 16.33
C ILE A 78 5.39 -9.33 16.54
N ILE A 79 4.94 -8.67 15.48
CA ILE A 79 4.35 -7.33 15.53
C ILE A 79 2.96 -7.37 14.89
N TYR A 80 2.13 -6.38 15.23
CA TYR A 80 0.78 -6.23 14.66
C TYR A 80 0.63 -4.89 13.93
N PRO A 81 1.27 -4.70 12.76
CA PRO A 81 1.20 -3.47 12.01
C PRO A 81 -0.12 -3.29 11.25
N LYS A 82 -0.48 -2.03 11.03
CA LYS A 82 -1.46 -1.64 10.01
C LYS A 82 -0.81 -1.69 8.64
N VAL A 83 -1.54 -2.15 7.63
CA VAL A 83 -1.08 -2.41 6.26
C VAL A 83 -2.19 -2.12 5.26
N GLU A 84 -1.85 -2.04 3.98
CA GLU A 84 -2.83 -1.93 2.89
C GLU A 84 -3.07 -3.33 2.29
N LEU A 85 -4.31 -3.78 2.25
CA LEU A 85 -4.64 -5.15 1.83
C LEU A 85 -4.65 -5.28 0.30
N LYS A 86 -4.29 -6.46 -0.21
CA LYS A 86 -4.25 -6.81 -1.64
C LYS A 86 -3.27 -5.98 -2.47
N VAL A 87 -2.36 -5.26 -1.81
CA VAL A 87 -1.25 -4.53 -2.43
C VAL A 87 0.05 -4.85 -1.70
N SER A 88 1.17 -4.60 -2.36
CA SER A 88 2.50 -4.81 -1.77
C SER A 88 2.76 -3.81 -0.65
N ASN A 89 3.19 -4.33 0.49
CA ASN A 89 3.72 -3.58 1.61
C ASN A 89 5.17 -4.01 1.83
N THR A 90 5.99 -3.14 2.39
CA THR A 90 7.39 -3.38 2.67
C THR A 90 7.62 -3.20 4.16
N PHE A 91 8.09 -4.24 4.84
CA PHE A 91 8.67 -4.11 6.17
C PHE A 91 10.14 -3.69 6.01
N ASP A 92 10.49 -2.56 6.62
CA ASP A 92 11.87 -2.06 6.71
C ASP A 92 12.20 -1.86 8.19
N GLY A 93 13.04 -2.74 8.72
CA GLY A 93 13.32 -2.75 10.14
C GLY A 93 14.51 -3.60 10.54
N ARG A 94 14.59 -3.85 11.84
CA ARG A 94 15.63 -4.62 12.49
C ARG A 94 15.01 -5.58 13.49
N ALA A 95 15.63 -6.74 13.63
CA ALA A 95 15.28 -7.72 14.64
C ALA A 95 16.49 -7.98 15.56
N PHE A 96 16.26 -8.18 16.85
CA PHE A 96 17.30 -8.48 17.81
C PHE A 96 17.37 -9.99 18.05
N CYS A 97 18.47 -10.59 17.62
CA CYS A 97 18.77 -12.00 17.84
C CYS A 97 19.53 -12.19 19.15
N ALA A 98 18.98 -13.02 20.05
CA ALA A 98 19.62 -13.41 21.29
C ALA A 98 19.94 -14.92 21.28
N LYS A 99 21.16 -15.27 21.71
CA LYS A 99 21.62 -16.65 21.89
C LYS A 99 22.60 -16.74 23.07
N GLY A 100 22.10 -17.16 24.23
CA GLY A 100 22.92 -17.17 25.45
C GLY A 100 23.40 -15.76 25.78
N THR A 101 24.72 -15.57 25.85
CA THR A 101 25.36 -14.25 26.08
C THR A 101 25.64 -13.47 24.80
N ALA A 102 25.49 -14.09 23.62
CA ALA A 102 25.70 -13.43 22.34
C ALA A 102 24.39 -12.79 21.87
N SER A 103 24.47 -11.56 21.39
CA SER A 103 23.32 -10.86 20.82
C SER A 103 23.71 -9.90 19.71
N GLN A 104 22.84 -9.76 18.71
CA GLN A 104 23.08 -8.84 17.60
C GLN A 104 21.77 -8.36 16.99
N TRP A 105 21.80 -7.14 16.45
CA TRP A 105 20.75 -6.64 15.57
C TRP A 105 21.01 -7.08 14.14
N ILE A 106 19.97 -7.57 13.47
CA ILE A 106 19.96 -7.87 12.04
C ILE A 106 18.99 -6.92 11.34
N ASN A 107 19.27 -6.59 10.08
CA ASN A 107 18.33 -5.83 9.24
C ASN A 107 17.37 -6.82 8.57
N VAL A 108 16.09 -6.47 8.55
CA VAL A 108 15.04 -7.26 7.90
C VAL A 108 14.26 -6.33 6.98
N TYR A 109 14.44 -6.56 5.68
CA TYR A 109 13.78 -5.82 4.62
C TYR A 109 13.06 -6.82 3.72
N ARG A 110 11.72 -6.80 3.72
CA ARG A 110 10.89 -7.77 3.00
C ARG A 110 9.58 -7.14 2.54
N ASP A 111 9.20 -7.49 1.31
CA ASP A 111 7.88 -7.20 0.78
C ASP A 111 6.89 -8.32 1.13
N PHE A 112 5.64 -7.95 1.35
CA PHE A 112 4.53 -8.87 1.60
C PHE A 112 3.19 -8.27 1.18
N THR A 113 2.28 -9.15 0.73
CA THR A 113 0.97 -8.75 0.19
C THR A 113 -0.14 -9.48 0.96
N PRO A 114 -0.64 -8.90 2.07
CA PRO A 114 -1.70 -9.51 2.86
C PRO A 114 -3.04 -9.43 2.12
N SER A 115 -3.84 -10.50 2.17
CA SER A 115 -5.13 -10.56 1.47
C SER A 115 -6.32 -10.16 2.35
N TYR A 116 -6.17 -10.32 3.67
CA TYR A 116 -7.21 -10.05 4.66
C TYR A 116 -6.61 -9.62 6.02
N THR A 117 -7.42 -8.98 6.85
CA THR A 117 -7.04 -8.58 8.21
C THR A 117 -6.84 -9.80 9.12
N LYS A 118 -5.98 -9.69 10.14
CA LYS A 118 -5.55 -10.75 11.06
C LYS A 118 -4.82 -11.92 10.42
N GLN A 119 -4.37 -11.78 9.16
CA GLN A 119 -3.49 -12.76 8.53
C GLN A 119 -2.14 -12.80 9.23
N THR A 120 -1.54 -13.98 9.35
CA THR A 120 -0.14 -14.15 9.78
C THR A 120 0.78 -14.19 8.57
N ILE A 121 1.79 -13.33 8.57
CA ILE A 121 2.83 -13.21 7.56
C ILE A 121 4.16 -13.57 8.22
N TRP A 122 4.91 -14.47 7.59
CA TRP A 122 6.23 -14.88 8.07
C TRP A 122 7.31 -14.26 7.21
N LEU A 123 8.25 -13.54 7.84
CA LEU A 123 9.37 -12.87 7.20
C LEU A 123 10.71 -13.47 7.66
#